data_AF-A0A358A377-F1
#
_entry.id   AF-A0A358A377-F1
#
_cell.length_a   1.000
_cell.length_b   1.000
_cell.length_c   1.000
_cell.angle_alpha   90.00
_cell.angle_beta   90.00
_cell.angle_gamma   90.00
#
_symmetry.space_group_name_H-M   'P 1'
#
loop_
_entity.id
_entity.type
_entity.pdbx_description
1 polymer ?
#
loop_
_entity_poly.entity_id
_entity_poly.type
_entity_poly.pdbx_seq_one_letter_code
_entity_poly.pdbx_strand_id
1 'polypeptide(L)' 'FGCQAFGIEPDIVTFAKAVTSGYVPLGGVIVGGKALGMLETNSAWKLAHGFTYSGHHLACAAALACI' A
#
# COMPACT_ATOMS: atom_id res chain seq x y z
N PHE A 1 -8.21 0.59 10.50
CA PHE A 1 -6.83 0.13 10.72
C PHE A 1 -6.47 0.20 12.19
N GLY A 2 -5.49 -0.58 12.65
CA GLY A 2 -5.05 -0.56 14.06
C GLY A 2 -4.57 0.81 14.53
N CYS A 3 -3.91 1.60 13.65
CA CYS A 3 -3.45 2.94 13.98
C CYS A 3 -4.56 3.88 14.48
N GLN A 4 -5.78 3.78 13.93
CA GLN A 4 -6.93 4.58 14.37
C GLN A 4 -7.34 4.25 15.80
N ALA A 5 -7.29 2.97 16.20
CA ALA A 5 -7.63 2.54 17.55
C ALA A 5 -6.64 3.04 18.61
N PHE A 6 -5.39 3.29 18.21
CA PHE A 6 -4.33 3.77 19.10
C PHE A 6 -4.01 5.26 18.94
N GLY A 7 -4.77 6.00 18.12
CA GLY A 7 -4.50 7.42 17.85
C GLY A 7 -3.13 7.68 17.19
N ILE A 8 -2.62 6.72 16.43
CA ILE A 8 -1.34 6.82 15.73
C ILE A 8 -1.57 7.38 14.33
N GLU A 9 -0.75 8.35 13.93
CA GLU A 9 -0.69 8.90 12.58
C GLU A 9 0.61 8.42 11.89
N PRO A 10 0.57 7.32 11.14
CA PRO A 10 1.77 6.73 10.54
C PRO A 10 2.16 7.41 9.22
N ASP A 11 3.47 7.58 9.00
CA ASP A 11 4.00 8.04 7.70
C ASP A 11 3.93 6.95 6.63
N ILE A 12 3.92 5.67 7.01
CA ILE A 12 3.82 4.51 6.12
C ILE A 12 2.95 3.43 6.77
N VAL A 13 2.03 2.81 6.02
CA VAL A 13 1.19 1.69 6.47
C VAL A 13 1.36 0.49 5.56
N THR A 14 1.57 -0.69 6.14
CA THR A 14 1.55 -1.96 5.41
C THR A 14 0.18 -2.63 5.53
N PHE A 15 -0.29 -3.24 4.44
CA PHE A 15 -1.54 -4.00 4.44
C PHE A 15 -1.44 -5.24 3.55
N ALA A 16 -2.23 -6.27 3.87
CA ALA A 16 -2.36 -7.52 3.14
C ALA A 16 -3.56 -8.30 3.74
N LYS A 17 -3.49 -9.64 3.76
CA LYS A 17 -4.42 -10.54 4.47
C LYS A 17 -5.90 -10.24 4.16
N ALA A 18 -6.58 -9.55 5.06
CA ALA A 18 -8.01 -9.25 4.98
C ALA A 18 -8.39 -8.37 3.80
N VAL A 19 -7.44 -7.67 3.16
CA VAL A 19 -7.71 -6.85 1.98
C VAL A 19 -8.31 -7.63 0.80
N THR A 20 -8.06 -8.94 0.73
CA THR A 20 -8.69 -9.86 -0.23
C THR A 20 -9.44 -10.99 0.47
N SER A 21 -9.65 -10.90 1.79
CA SER A 21 -10.24 -11.96 2.62
C SER A 21 -9.61 -13.36 2.41
N GLY A 22 -8.36 -13.43 1.94
CA GLY A 22 -7.67 -14.69 1.65
C GLY A 22 -7.96 -15.32 0.28
N TYR A 23 -8.78 -14.70 -0.59
CA TYR A 23 -9.13 -15.26 -1.91
C TYR A 23 -7.96 -15.28 -2.90
N VAL A 24 -7.18 -14.20 -2.96
CA VAL A 24 -6.03 -14.04 -3.87
C VAL A 24 -4.93 -13.25 -3.16
N PRO A 25 -3.62 -13.54 -3.39
CA PRO A 25 -2.54 -12.76 -2.78
C PRO A 25 -2.56 -11.29 -3.21
N LEU A 26 -2.72 -10.39 -2.24
CA LEU A 26 -2.51 -8.95 -2.42
C LEU A 26 -1.93 -8.37 -1.12
N GLY A 27 -0.97 -7.48 -1.29
CA GLY A 27 -0.45 -6.65 -0.22
C GLY A 27 0.08 -5.35 -0.80
N GLY A 28 0.26 -4.37 0.06
CA GLY A 28 0.73 -3.06 -0.38
C GLY A 28 1.23 -2.19 0.76
N VAL A 29 1.73 -1.04 0.35
CA VAL A 29 2.25 0.02 1.21
C VAL A 29 1.49 1.29 0.88
N ILE A 30 0.86 1.89 1.88
CA ILE A 30 0.28 3.23 1.80
C ILE A 30 1.35 4.19 2.29
N VAL A 31 1.65 5.22 1.50
CA VAL A 31 2.67 6.23 1.80
C VAL A 31 1.97 7.53 2.16
N GLY A 32 2.22 8.05 3.36
CA GLY A 32 1.70 9.32 3.83
C GLY A 32 2.41 10.52 3.20
N GLY A 33 1.78 11.70 3.25
CA GLY A 33 2.24 12.89 2.52
C GLY A 33 3.67 13.34 2.85
N LYS A 34 4.12 13.20 4.11
CA LYS A 34 5.49 13.55 4.52
C LYS A 34 6.52 12.66 3.80
N ALA A 35 6.32 11.34 3.82
CA ALA A 35 7.20 10.38 3.16
C ALA A 35 7.13 10.51 1.62
N LEU A 36 5.93 10.72 1.06
CA LEU A 36 5.75 10.94 -0.37
C LEU A 36 6.49 12.20 -0.84
N GLY A 37 6.38 13.31 -0.10
CA GLY A 37 7.09 14.54 -0.43
C GLY A 37 8.61 14.35 -0.52
N MET A 38 9.20 13.53 0.35
CA MET A 38 10.63 13.21 0.26
C MET A 38 10.99 12.44 -1.01
N LEU A 39 10.12 11.52 -1.46
CA LEU A 39 10.31 10.75 -2.69
C LEU A 39 10.14 11.61 -3.94
N GLU A 40 9.27 12.63 -3.90
CA GLU A 40 8.95 13.45 -5.07
C GLU A 40 9.85 14.70 -5.22
N THR A 41 10.36 15.26 -4.13
CA THR A 41 11.09 16.56 -4.15
C THR A 41 12.48 16.43 -4.78
N ASN A 42 13.09 15.25 -4.76
CA ASN A 42 14.40 15.03 -5.36
C ASN A 42 14.28 14.18 -6.63
N SER A 43 14.48 14.82 -7.79
CA SER A 43 14.38 14.15 -9.10
C SER A 43 15.42 13.05 -9.33
N ALA A 44 16.51 13.03 -8.54
CA ALA A 44 17.48 11.94 -8.52
C ALA A 44 16.98 10.73 -7.70
N TRP A 45 16.00 10.92 -6.82
CA TRP A 45 15.42 9.89 -5.95
C TRP A 45 14.15 9.33 -6.58
N LYS A 46 14.27 8.76 -7.78
CA LYS A 46 13.17 7.97 -8.35
C LYS A 46 13.04 6.67 -7.59
N LEU A 47 11.82 6.32 -7.18
CA LEU A 47 11.52 5.01 -6.60
C LEU A 47 11.64 3.92 -7.70
N ALA A 48 12.86 3.45 -7.93
CA ALA A 48 13.17 2.38 -8.88
C ALA A 48 12.93 1.00 -8.25
N HIS A 49 11.71 0.79 -7.75
CA HIS A 49 11.30 -0.44 -7.08
C HIS A 49 9.97 -0.94 -7.66
N GLY A 50 9.87 -2.24 -7.89
CA GLY A 50 8.68 -2.86 -8.44
C GLY A 50 8.80 -4.37 -8.45
N PHE A 51 7.64 -5.04 -8.43
CA PHE A 51 7.52 -6.48 -8.56
C PHE A 51 6.84 -6.80 -9.88
N THR A 52 7.13 -7.97 -10.46
CA THR A 52 6.50 -8.46 -11.69
C THR A 52 4.96 -8.40 -11.64
N TYR A 53 4.38 -8.65 -10.46
CA TYR A 53 2.93 -8.65 -10.23
C TYR A 53 2.44 -7.45 -9.42
N SER A 54 3.22 -6.36 -9.35
CA SER A 54 2.77 -5.13 -8.70
C SER A 54 1.50 -4.62 -9.40
N GLY A 55 0.43 -4.38 -8.64
CA GLY A 55 -0.86 -3.94 -9.19
C GLY A 55 -1.61 -4.99 -10.02
N HIS A 56 -1.41 -6.29 -9.75
CA HIS A 56 -2.06 -7.36 -10.51
C HIS A 56 -3.60 -7.22 -10.55
N HIS A 57 -4.17 -7.01 -11.74
CA HIS A 57 -5.59 -6.70 -11.95
C HIS A 57 -6.57 -7.68 -11.27
N LEU A 58 -6.32 -8.99 -11.35
CA LEU A 58 -7.16 -9.99 -10.66
C LEU A 58 -7.17 -9.79 -9.14
N ALA A 59 -6.01 -9.53 -8.54
CA ALA A 59 -5.89 -9.34 -7.10
C ALA A 59 -6.58 -8.04 -6.66
N CYS A 60 -6.44 -6.97 -7.46
CA CYS A 60 -7.16 -5.71 -7.25
C CYS A 60 -8.68 -5.88 -7.37
N ALA A 61 -9.17 -6.64 -8.36
CA ALA A 61 -10.59 -6.91 -8.54
C ALA A 61 -11.16 -7.74 -7.36
N ALA A 62 -10.42 -8.75 -6.91
CA ALA A 62 -10.78 -9.52 -5.71
C ALA A 62 -10.83 -8.64 -4.46
N ALA A 63 -9.88 -7.73 -4.29
CA ALA A 63 -9.89 -6.77 -3.20
C ALA A 63 -11.12 -5.87 -3.27
N LEU A 64 -11.41 -5.25 -4.42
CA LEU A 64 -12.59 -4.41 -4.62
C LEU A 64 -13.92 -5.11 -4.34
N ALA A 65 -13.99 -6.43 -4.50
CA ALA A 65 -15.17 -7.20 -4.13
C ALA A 65 -15.26 -7.52 -2.62
N CYS A 66 -14.16 -7.39 -1.87
CA CYS A 66 -14.07 -7.70 -0.44
C CYS A 66 -14.25 -6.48 0.49
N ILE A 67 -13.95 -5.26 0.01
CA ILE A 67 -14.08 -3.98 0.73
C ILE A 67 -15.38 -3.26 0.37
#